data_AF-L8WGJ2-F1
#
_entry.id   AF-L8WGJ2-F1
#
_cell.length_a   1.000
_cell.length_b   1.000
_cell.length_c   1.000
_cell.angle_alpha   90.00
_cell.angle_beta   90.00
_cell.angle_gamma   90.00
#
_symmetry.space_group_name_H-M   'P 1'
#
loop_
_entity.id
_entity.type
_entity.pdbx_description
1 polymer ?
#
loop_
_entity_poly.entity_id
_entity_poly.type
_entity_poly.pdbx_seq_one_letter_code
_entity_poly.pdbx_strand_id
1 'polypeptide(L)'
;MTNPGNFNDTNPNHVTRTLLLQPDANQQSEYIIVSRGSAGNSDDGAADVNTGRAQIRRFPLIKKYIPAQGYSWNEGTILAWGVRNSVGIALSKDKKDLWGIENGSDNVLWRGVDVHNDNPGG
;
A
#
# COMPACT_ATOMS: atom_id res chain seq x y z
N MET A 1 20.84 -1.51 21.84
CA MET A 1 20.41 -2.35 20.70
C MET A 1 18.90 -2.23 20.62
N THR A 2 18.38 -1.32 19.79
CA THR A 2 16.94 -1.07 19.64
C THR A 2 16.37 -2.00 18.57
N ASN A 3 15.37 -2.75 18.98
CA ASN A 3 14.58 -3.70 18.22
C ASN A 3 14.17 -3.12 16.85
N PRO A 4 14.46 -3.78 15.71
CA PRO A 4 13.89 -3.38 14.42
C PRO A 4 12.37 -3.38 14.58
N GLY A 5 11.74 -2.27 14.19
CA GLY A 5 10.34 -1.94 14.51
C GLY A 5 9.45 -3.17 14.56
N ASN A 6 8.96 -3.44 15.77
CA ASN A 6 7.95 -4.45 16.04
C ASN A 6 6.67 -4.02 15.31
N PHE A 7 6.58 -4.32 14.02
CA PHE A 7 5.32 -4.29 13.31
C PHE A 7 4.49 -5.38 13.96
N ASN A 8 3.55 -4.95 14.79
CA ASN A 8 2.55 -5.85 15.32
C ASN A 8 1.71 -6.35 14.14
N ASP A 9 2.11 -7.50 13.58
CA ASP A 9 1.42 -8.22 12.50
C ASP A 9 0.09 -8.84 12.96
N THR A 10 -0.54 -8.30 14.00
CA THR A 10 -1.91 -8.65 14.41
C THR A 10 -2.97 -8.11 13.45
N ASN A 11 -2.59 -7.63 12.26
CA ASN A 11 -3.52 -7.25 11.21
C ASN A 11 -3.87 -8.50 10.37
N PRO A 12 -4.98 -9.20 10.63
CA PRO A 12 -5.20 -10.53 10.07
C PRO A 12 -5.69 -10.48 8.62
N ASN A 13 -6.14 -9.31 8.14
CA ASN A 13 -7.06 -9.27 7.01
C ASN A 13 -6.43 -8.67 5.75
N HIS A 14 -5.52 -7.68 5.80
CA HIS A 14 -4.88 -7.12 4.58
C HIS A 14 -3.37 -6.80 4.70
N VAL A 15 -2.55 -7.80 5.07
CA VAL A 15 -1.08 -7.70 5.02
C VAL A 15 -0.53 -7.61 3.59
N THR A 16 0.70 -7.05 3.45
CA THR A 16 1.42 -6.73 2.20
C THR A 16 1.11 -7.65 1.02
N ARG A 17 0.59 -7.10 -0.08
CA ARG A 17 0.00 -7.93 -1.15
C ARG A 17 0.79 -7.89 -2.45
N THR A 18 1.22 -6.70 -2.88
CA THR A 18 1.72 -6.51 -4.25
C THR A 18 3.07 -5.82 -4.25
N LEU A 19 4.03 -6.45 -4.91
CA LEU A 19 5.36 -5.93 -5.17
C LEU A 19 5.51 -5.70 -6.68
N LEU A 20 5.91 -4.50 -7.06
CA LEU A 20 6.14 -4.13 -8.46
C LEU A 20 7.51 -3.46 -8.60
N LEU A 21 8.36 -4.01 -9.46
CA LEU A 21 9.64 -3.40 -9.80
C LEU A 21 9.41 -2.30 -10.84
N GLN A 22 9.85 -1.09 -10.51
CA GLN A 22 9.89 0.02 -11.45
C GLN A 22 11.30 0.14 -12.03
N PRO A 23 11.47 -0.05 -13.34
CA PRO A 23 12.77 0.10 -13.98
C PRO A 23 13.11 1.58 -14.24
N ASP A 24 14.40 1.88 -14.32
CA ASP A 24 14.93 3.11 -14.89
C ASP A 24 14.89 3.10 -16.44
N ALA A 25 15.43 4.14 -17.07
CA ALA A 25 15.55 4.26 -18.52
C ALA A 25 16.43 3.16 -19.17
N ASN A 26 17.28 2.48 -18.40
CA ASN A 26 18.16 1.40 -18.86
C ASN A 26 17.59 0.01 -18.54
N GLN A 27 16.31 -0.07 -18.15
CA GLN A 27 15.63 -1.31 -17.76
C GLN A 27 16.18 -1.98 -16.48
N GLN A 28 16.97 -1.25 -15.68
CA GLN A 28 17.43 -1.71 -14.38
C GLN A 28 16.39 -1.40 -13.32
N SER A 29 16.15 -2.30 -12.37
CA SER A 29 15.19 -2.03 -11.29
C SER A 29 15.68 -0.88 -10.40
N GLU A 30 15.00 0.26 -10.48
CA GLU A 30 15.34 1.48 -9.74
C GLU A 30 14.58 1.57 -8.42
N TYR A 31 13.31 1.13 -8.43
CA TYR A 31 12.46 1.12 -7.24
C TYR A 31 11.70 -0.20 -7.10
N ILE A 32 11.35 -0.52 -5.86
CA ILE A 32 10.28 -1.47 -5.54
C ILE A 32 9.09 -0.69 -5.00
N ILE A 33 7.92 -0.93 -5.60
CA ILE A 33 6.64 -0.41 -5.15
C ILE A 33 5.94 -1.50 -4.37
N VAL A 34 5.43 -1.15 -3.19
CA VAL A 34 4.83 -2.07 -2.23
C VAL A 34 3.44 -1.56 -1.85
N SER A 35 2.43 -2.42 -1.99
CA SER A 35 1.06 -2.16 -1.52
C SER A 35 0.82 -2.79 -0.15
N ARG A 36 0.29 -2.00 0.79
CA ARG A 36 -0.14 -2.43 2.12
C ARG A 36 -1.58 -1.99 2.36
N GLY A 37 -2.45 -2.95 2.64
CA GLY A 37 -3.87 -2.69 2.88
C GLY A 37 -4.18 -2.14 4.29
N SER A 38 -5.47 -2.03 4.58
CA SER A 38 -6.02 -1.63 5.88
C SER A 38 -5.94 -2.73 6.94
N ALA A 39 -6.31 -2.40 8.18
CA ALA A 39 -6.44 -3.36 9.28
C ALA A 39 -7.67 -4.28 9.23
N GLY A 40 -8.63 -3.96 8.37
CA GLY A 40 -9.89 -4.66 8.27
C GLY A 40 -10.85 -3.94 7.34
N ASN A 41 -12.13 -4.34 7.39
CA ASN A 41 -13.13 -3.78 6.49
C ASN A 41 -13.31 -2.27 6.66
N SER A 42 -13.43 -1.83 7.92
CA SER A 42 -13.32 -0.45 8.36
C SER A 42 -12.10 -0.32 9.26
N ASP A 43 -11.23 0.65 8.99
CA ASP A 43 -9.98 0.86 9.72
C ASP A 43 -9.81 2.36 9.98
N ASP A 44 -10.27 2.83 11.13
CA ASP A 44 -10.12 4.23 11.54
C ASP A 44 -8.63 4.63 11.64
N GLY A 45 -7.75 3.67 11.90
CA GLY A 45 -6.30 3.92 11.91
C GLY A 45 -5.74 4.27 10.53
N ALA A 46 -6.40 3.85 9.44
CA ALA A 46 -6.02 4.27 8.09
C ALA A 46 -6.30 5.76 7.82
N ALA A 47 -7.10 6.44 8.66
CA ALA A 47 -7.30 7.89 8.58
C ALA A 47 -6.09 8.70 9.10
N ASP A 48 -5.11 8.06 9.74
CA ASP A 48 -3.81 8.64 10.04
C ASP A 48 -2.73 8.04 9.11
N VAL A 49 -2.18 8.89 8.24
CA VAL A 49 -1.11 8.54 7.29
C VAL A 49 0.14 7.95 7.97
N ASN A 50 0.37 8.27 9.25
CA ASN A 50 1.55 7.81 9.98
C ASN A 50 1.46 6.35 10.45
N THR A 51 0.26 5.76 10.47
CA THR A 51 0.08 4.33 10.79
C THR A 51 0.61 3.42 9.67
N GLY A 52 0.76 3.99 8.48
CA GLY A 52 1.26 3.30 7.29
C GLY A 52 0.24 2.35 6.66
N ARG A 53 -1.02 2.38 7.06
CA ARG A 53 -2.09 1.49 6.57
C ARG A 53 -2.79 2.08 5.35
N ALA A 54 -3.34 1.21 4.51
CA ALA A 54 -4.04 1.60 3.28
C ALA A 54 -3.18 2.52 2.39
N GLN A 55 -1.95 2.09 2.12
CA GLN A 55 -0.93 2.87 1.42
C GLN A 55 -0.19 2.05 0.36
N ILE A 56 0.23 2.74 -0.69
CA ILE A 56 1.24 2.25 -1.63
C ILE A 56 2.47 3.13 -1.48
N ARG A 57 3.64 2.50 -1.31
CA ARG A 57 4.92 3.20 -1.16
C ARG A 57 5.95 2.69 -2.15
N ARG A 58 6.91 3.54 -2.52
CA ARG A 58 8.10 3.15 -3.28
C ARG A 58 9.38 3.27 -2.45
N PHE A 59 10.30 2.36 -2.67
CA PHE A 59 11.61 2.32 -2.04
C PHE A 59 12.70 2.19 -3.11
N PRO A 60 13.81 2.94 -3.01
CA PRO A 60 14.88 2.86 -4.00
C PRO A 60 15.68 1.55 -3.86
N LEU A 61 16.01 0.92 -5.00
CA LEU A 61 16.79 -0.32 -5.10
C LEU A 61 18.26 -0.09 -5.48
N ILE A 62 18.73 1.15 -5.40
CA ILE A 62 20.13 1.47 -5.64
C ILE A 62 20.97 0.84 -4.52
N LYS A 63 21.73 -0.21 -4.86
CA LYS A 63 22.44 -1.09 -3.91
C LYS A 63 23.24 -0.35 -2.82
N LYS A 64 23.90 0.77 -3.15
CA LYS A 64 24.69 1.57 -2.19
C LYS A 64 23.84 2.30 -1.13
N TYR A 65 22.53 2.44 -1.35
CA TYR A 65 21.62 3.19 -0.48
C TYR A 65 20.65 2.30 0.29
N ILE A 66 20.62 0.99 0.00
CA ILE A 66 19.77 0.05 0.74
C ILE A 66 20.39 -0.18 2.13
N PRO A 67 19.68 0.09 3.23
CA PRO A 67 20.17 -0.20 4.57
C PRO A 67 20.43 -1.70 4.75
N ALA A 68 21.43 -2.07 5.57
CA ALA A 68 21.79 -3.47 5.79
C ALA A 68 20.63 -4.32 6.33
N GLN A 69 19.77 -3.71 7.15
CA GLN A 69 18.56 -4.31 7.70
C GLN A 69 17.31 -4.18 6.79
N GLY A 70 17.47 -3.62 5.58
CA GLY A 70 16.35 -3.22 4.72
C GLY A 70 15.69 -1.92 5.18
N TYR A 71 14.70 -1.47 4.41
CA TYR A 71 13.92 -0.27 4.73
C TYR A 71 12.84 -0.56 5.76
N SER A 72 12.69 0.34 6.72
CA SER A 72 11.47 0.50 7.50
C SER A 72 10.37 1.06 6.59
N TRP A 73 9.11 0.65 6.82
CA TRP A 73 7.97 1.10 5.99
C TRP A 73 7.90 2.63 5.81
N ASN A 74 8.17 3.37 6.88
CA ASN A 74 8.07 4.82 6.89
C ASN A 74 9.17 5.54 6.08
N GLU A 75 10.23 4.84 5.69
CA GLU A 75 11.29 5.37 4.82
C GLU A 75 10.87 5.40 3.34
N GLY A 76 9.79 4.70 2.98
CA GLY A 76 9.26 4.66 1.62
C GLY A 76 8.52 5.95 1.27
N THR A 77 8.69 6.40 0.02
CA THR A 77 7.90 7.52 -0.52
C THR A 77 6.46 7.07 -0.71
N ILE A 78 5.49 7.80 -0.16
CA ILE A 78 4.06 7.54 -0.36
C ILE A 78 3.68 7.88 -1.80
N LEU A 79 3.12 6.90 -2.51
CA LEU A 79 2.53 7.08 -3.84
C LEU A 79 1.02 7.22 -3.78
N ALA A 80 0.37 6.54 -2.82
CA ALA A 80 -1.06 6.64 -2.58
C ALA A 80 -1.38 6.35 -1.11
N TRP A 81 -2.48 6.93 -0.62
CA TRP A 81 -3.04 6.75 0.71
C TRP A 81 -4.58 6.75 0.64
N GLY A 82 -5.24 5.99 1.51
CA GLY A 82 -6.68 5.74 1.44
C GLY A 82 -7.06 4.56 0.54
N VAL A 83 -6.08 3.71 0.20
CA VAL A 83 -6.24 2.54 -0.67
C VAL A 83 -6.40 1.28 0.18
N ARG A 84 -7.65 0.91 0.49
CA ARG A 84 -8.01 -0.12 1.48
C ARG A 84 -7.34 -1.47 1.19
N ASN A 85 -7.42 -1.94 -0.04
CA ASN A 85 -6.97 -3.24 -0.51
C ASN A 85 -6.72 -3.22 -2.03
N SER A 86 -5.80 -2.35 -2.47
CA SER A 86 -5.29 -2.33 -3.84
C SER A 86 -4.42 -3.57 -4.13
N VAL A 87 -5.07 -4.66 -4.56
CA VAL A 87 -4.44 -5.97 -4.86
C VAL A 87 -3.72 -5.96 -6.21
N GLY A 88 -4.27 -5.27 -7.20
CA GLY A 88 -3.66 -5.12 -8.52
C GLY A 88 -2.99 -3.75 -8.63
N ILE A 89 -1.69 -3.71 -8.96
CA ILE A 89 -1.03 -2.49 -9.40
C ILE A 89 -0.22 -2.75 -10.67
N ALA A 90 -0.17 -1.76 -11.55
CA ALA A 90 0.57 -1.82 -12.80
C ALA A 90 1.16 -0.45 -13.16
N LEU A 91 2.35 -0.47 -13.74
CA LEU A 91 2.92 0.73 -14.34
C LEU A 91 2.37 0.90 -15.75
N SER A 92 2.09 2.15 -16.10
CA SER A 92 1.85 2.60 -17.48
C SER A 92 2.96 2.16 -18.45
N LYS A 93 2.71 2.31 -19.76
CA LYS A 93 3.66 1.89 -20.79
C LYS A 93 5.02 2.60 -20.66
N ASP A 94 5.02 3.89 -20.34
CA ASP A 94 6.23 4.71 -20.16
C ASP A 94 6.78 4.66 -18.73
N LYS A 95 6.15 3.88 -17.84
CA LYS A 95 6.56 3.63 -16.45
C LYS A 95 6.52 4.86 -15.54
N LYS A 96 5.82 5.93 -15.95
CA LYS A 96 5.71 7.17 -15.16
C LYS A 96 4.50 7.19 -14.25
N ASP A 97 3.39 6.61 -14.71
CA ASP A 97 2.16 6.50 -13.94
C ASP A 97 1.99 5.10 -13.34
N LEU A 98 1.43 5.07 -12.13
CA LEU A 98 1.01 3.87 -11.43
C LEU A 98 -0.52 3.78 -11.44
N TRP A 99 -1.04 2.65 -11.90
CA TRP A 99 -2.46 2.32 -11.91
C TRP A 99 -2.73 1.23 -10.88
N GLY A 100 -3.87 1.31 -10.20
CA GLY A 100 -4.28 0.33 -9.21
C GLY A 100 -5.74 -0.06 -9.39
N ILE A 101 -6.06 -1.29 -9.00
CA ILE A 101 -7.44 -1.76 -8.82
C ILE A 101 -7.66 -1.91 -7.33
N GLU A 102 -8.68 -1.22 -6.82
CA GLU A 102 -9.03 -1.12 -5.41
C GLU A 102 -10.21 -2.05 -5.09
N ASN A 103 -10.18 -2.70 -3.92
CA ASN A 103 -11.32 -3.43 -3.39
C ASN A 103 -11.92 -2.63 -2.24
N GLY A 104 -13.12 -2.12 -2.51
CA GLY A 104 -13.86 -1.20 -1.66
C GLY A 104 -14.28 -1.78 -0.31
N SER A 105 -15.12 -1.04 0.39
CA SER A 105 -15.62 -1.45 1.70
C SER A 105 -16.80 -2.41 1.55
N ASP A 106 -16.79 -3.50 2.31
CA ASP A 106 -17.93 -4.41 2.40
C ASP A 106 -19.01 -3.81 3.32
N ASN A 107 -20.27 -4.20 3.13
CA ASN A 107 -21.39 -3.85 4.02
C ASN A 107 -21.57 -2.33 4.27
N VAL A 108 -21.40 -1.51 3.24
CA VAL A 108 -21.51 -0.06 3.38
C VAL A 108 -22.93 0.34 3.80
N LEU A 109 -23.00 1.13 4.87
CA LEU A 109 -24.22 1.79 5.33
C LEU A 109 -24.18 3.28 4.99
N TRP A 110 -25.27 3.82 4.45
CA TRP A 110 -25.48 5.25 4.30
C TRP A 110 -26.63 5.71 5.20
N ARG A 111 -26.32 6.54 6.20
CA ARG A 111 -27.30 7.03 7.19
C ARG A 111 -28.11 5.91 7.85
N GLY A 112 -27.46 4.77 8.11
CA GLY A 112 -28.07 3.58 8.73
C GLY A 112 -28.84 2.68 7.77
N VAL A 113 -28.92 3.01 6.49
CA VAL A 113 -29.51 2.16 5.44
C VAL A 113 -28.41 1.38 4.75
N ASP A 114 -28.62 0.07 4.59
CA ASP A 114 -27.72 -0.79 3.84
C ASP A 114 -27.80 -0.47 2.34
N VAL A 115 -26.64 -0.14 1.75
CA VAL A 115 -26.51 0.25 0.33
C VAL A 115 -25.45 -0.58 -0.40
N HIS A 116 -24.94 -1.66 0.20
CA HIS A 116 -23.76 -2.37 -0.32
C HIS A 116 -23.94 -2.97 -1.73
N ASN A 117 -25.17 -3.29 -2.14
CA ASN A 117 -25.42 -3.93 -3.43
C ASN A 117 -25.22 -2.98 -4.63
N ASP A 118 -25.49 -1.69 -4.45
CA ASP A 118 -25.53 -0.71 -5.54
C ASP A 118 -24.60 0.50 -5.29
N ASN A 119 -23.69 0.37 -4.33
CA ASN A 119 -22.72 1.42 -4.01
C ASN A 119 -21.42 1.22 -4.82
N PRO A 120 -21.01 2.19 -5.64
CA PRO A 120 -19.76 2.09 -6.42
C PRO A 120 -18.47 2.09 -5.55
N GLY A 121 -18.58 2.32 -4.24
CA GLY A 121 -17.46 2.23 -3.30
C GLY A 121 -17.31 0.88 -2.58
N GLY A 122 -18.18 -0.10 -2.90
CA GLY A 122 -18.07 -1.50 -2.48
C GLY A 122 -17.10 -2.30 -3.34
#